data_AF-A0A961WPD8-F1
#
_entry.id   AF-A0A961WPD8-F1
#
_cell.length_a   1.000
_cell.length_b   1.000
_cell.length_c   1.000
_cell.angle_alpha   90.00
_cell.angle_beta   90.00
_cell.angle_gamma   90.00
#
_symmetry.space_group_name_H-M   'P 1'
#
loop_
_entity.id
_entity.type
_entity.pdbx_description
1 polymer ?
#
loop_
_entity_poly.entity_id
_entity_poly.type
_entity_poly.pdbx_seq_one_letter_code
_entity_poly.pdbx_strand_id
1 'polypeptide(L)'
;MTLKRLTSIVAWVVLATLLGACANPNAMRIADPESRDGVPQGASIHRILVATTRERDEDPTVLFSGERETALSFAAIDVSVPPGHQTGQTERPSQGRLDSKKHFYAQRVDMLADAGDFSGRIQ
;
A
#
# COMPACT_ATOMS: atom_id res chain seq x y z
N MET A 1 -37.73 -24.68 -11.74
CA MET A 1 -36.53 -24.22 -12.49
C MET A 1 -35.89 -25.43 -13.14
N THR A 2 -35.74 -25.45 -14.46
CA THR A 2 -35.16 -26.61 -15.17
C THR A 2 -33.66 -26.74 -14.84
N LEU A 3 -33.17 -27.96 -14.63
CA LEU A 3 -31.78 -28.25 -14.24
C LEU A 3 -30.73 -27.53 -15.13
N LYS A 4 -31.06 -27.34 -16.42
CA LYS A 4 -30.28 -26.58 -17.40
C LYS A 4 -30.12 -25.09 -17.11
N ARG A 5 -31.14 -24.46 -16.50
CA ARG A 5 -31.07 -23.06 -16.06
C ARG A 5 -30.19 -22.92 -14.83
N LEU A 6 -30.24 -23.91 -13.93
CA LEU A 6 -29.39 -23.94 -12.74
C LEU A 6 -27.90 -24.08 -13.12
N THR A 7 -27.57 -24.98 -14.04
CA THR A 7 -26.17 -25.18 -14.50
C THR A 7 -25.62 -23.98 -15.24
N SER A 8 -26.44 -23.28 -16.06
CA SER A 8 -25.99 -22.04 -16.72
C SER A 8 -25.70 -20.93 -15.72
N ILE A 9 -26.54 -20.75 -14.69
CA ILE A 9 -26.31 -19.72 -13.67
C ILE A 9 -25.01 -20.01 -12.91
N VAL A 10 -24.77 -21.26 -12.52
CA VAL A 10 -23.52 -21.66 -11.84
C VAL A 10 -22.30 -21.41 -12.72
N ALA A 11 -22.37 -21.73 -14.01
CA ALA A 11 -21.26 -21.47 -14.94
C ALA A 11 -20.94 -19.96 -15.07
N TRP A 12 -21.97 -19.11 -15.14
CA TRP A 12 -21.79 -17.65 -15.17
C TRP A 12 -21.20 -17.11 -13.87
N VAL A 13 -21.64 -17.61 -12.71
CA VAL A 13 -21.09 -17.21 -11.41
C VAL A 13 -19.63 -17.61 -11.28
N VAL A 14 -19.26 -18.85 -11.67
CA VAL A 14 -17.87 -19.33 -11.65
C VAL A 14 -17.00 -18.51 -12.61
N LEU A 15 -17.50 -18.19 -13.80
CA LEU A 15 -16.75 -17.35 -14.74
C LEU A 15 -16.52 -15.95 -14.17
N ALA A 16 -17.55 -15.34 -13.57
CA ALA A 16 -17.45 -14.03 -12.94
C ALA A 16 -16.45 -13.99 -11.77
N THR A 17 -16.40 -15.04 -10.94
CA THR A 17 -15.44 -15.10 -9.83
C THR A 17 -14.00 -15.34 -10.29
N LEU A 18 -13.79 -16.10 -11.35
CA LEU A 18 -12.46 -16.29 -11.95
C LEU A 18 -11.87 -15.00 -12.51
N LEU A 19 -12.72 -14.10 -13.03
CA LEU A 19 -12.31 -12.78 -13.54
C LEU A 19 -11.81 -11.83 -12.44
N GLY A 20 -12.23 -12.01 -11.18
CA GLY A 20 -11.82 -11.18 -10.04
C GLY A 20 -10.56 -11.64 -9.32
N ALA A 21 -9.96 -12.77 -9.70
CA ALA A 21 -8.90 -13.45 -8.92
C ALA A 21 -7.58 -12.66 -8.81
N CYS A 22 -7.35 -11.67 -9.67
CA CYS A 22 -6.13 -10.85 -9.63
C CYS A 22 -6.25 -9.60 -8.73
N ALA A 23 -7.45 -9.30 -8.21
CA ALA A 23 -7.63 -8.19 -7.30
C ALA A 23 -7.07 -8.56 -5.92
N ASN A 24 -6.03 -7.86 -5.47
CA ASN A 24 -5.56 -7.97 -4.10
C ASN A 24 -6.37 -6.99 -3.23
N PRO A 25 -7.24 -7.47 -2.32
CA PRO A 25 -8.06 -6.61 -1.48
C PRO A 25 -7.26 -5.95 -0.35
N ASN A 26 -6.02 -6.39 -0.11
CA ASN A 26 -5.22 -5.87 0.98
C ASN A 26 -4.42 -4.66 0.49
N ALA A 27 -4.92 -3.46 0.81
CA ALA A 27 -4.11 -2.25 0.76
C ALA A 27 -2.91 -2.44 1.71
N MET A 28 -1.71 -2.12 1.23
CA MET A 28 -0.51 -2.18 2.08
C MET A 28 -0.62 -1.07 3.13
N ARG A 29 -0.96 -1.44 4.36
CA ARG A 29 -1.02 -0.52 5.51
C ARG A 29 0.41 -0.25 5.99
N ILE A 30 1.03 0.77 5.41
CA ILE A 30 2.39 1.22 5.78
C ILE A 30 2.37 2.31 6.85
N ALA A 31 1.26 3.03 6.99
CA ALA A 31 1.05 4.07 7.98
C ALA A 31 0.19 3.52 9.12
N ASP A 32 0.83 3.00 10.16
CA ASP A 32 0.14 2.68 11.41
C ASP A 32 0.44 3.78 12.44
N PRO A 33 -0.54 4.65 12.78
CA PRO A 33 -0.34 5.74 13.73
C PRO A 33 0.01 5.25 15.15
N GLU A 34 -0.22 3.97 15.47
CA GLU A 34 0.13 3.36 16.76
C GLU A 34 1.54 2.73 16.78
N SER A 35 2.21 2.57 15.62
CA SER A 35 3.56 2.01 15.53
C SER A 35 4.69 2.97 15.94
N ARG A 36 4.35 4.02 16.69
CA ARG A 36 5.22 5.13 17.14
C ARG A 36 6.25 4.74 18.20
N ASP A 37 6.80 3.54 18.17
CA ASP A 37 7.92 3.12 19.03
C ASP A 37 9.24 3.86 18.70
N GLY A 38 9.18 4.90 17.87
CA GLY A 38 10.33 5.65 17.38
C GLY A 38 11.11 4.87 16.31
N VAL A 39 12.13 5.53 15.74
CA VAL A 39 13.07 4.87 14.84
C VAL A 39 14.00 4.00 15.70
N PRO A 40 14.06 2.68 15.47
CA PRO A 40 14.99 1.82 16.20
C PRO A 40 16.43 2.29 16.03
N GLN A 41 17.25 2.09 17.06
CA GLN A 41 18.70 2.28 16.92
C GLN A 41 19.24 1.36 15.82
N GLY A 42 19.98 1.92 14.87
CA GLY A 42 20.55 1.18 13.74
C GLY A 42 19.61 0.99 12.55
N ALA A 43 18.38 1.50 12.59
CA ALA A 43 17.52 1.59 11.42
C ALA A 43 18.00 2.70 10.46
N SER A 44 17.81 2.51 9.16
CA SER A 44 18.03 3.55 8.14
C SER A 44 16.71 4.11 7.64
N ILE A 45 16.69 5.41 7.33
CA ILE A 45 15.53 6.08 6.76
C ILE A 45 15.79 6.36 5.29
N HIS A 46 14.86 5.95 4.44
CA HIS A 46 14.91 6.20 3.00
C HIS A 46 13.66 6.98 2.57
N ARG A 47 13.88 8.09 1.87
CA ARG A 47 12.80 8.85 1.27
C ARG A 47 12.40 8.24 -0.06
N ILE A 48 11.12 7.96 -0.20
CA ILE A 48 10.49 7.51 -1.45
C ILE A 48 9.53 8.61 -1.90
N LEU A 49 9.75 9.11 -3.11
CA LEU A 49 8.83 10.02 -3.77
C LEU A 49 7.90 9.19 -4.66
N VAL A 50 6.60 9.42 -4.53
CA VAL A 50 5.56 8.69 -5.24
C VAL A 50 4.85 9.66 -6.18
N ALA A 51 4.79 9.28 -7.46
CA ALA A 51 3.92 9.88 -8.47
C ALA A 51 3.11 8.74 -9.09
N THR A 52 1.79 8.77 -8.93
CA THR A 52 0.90 7.65 -9.26
C THR A 52 -0.40 8.13 -9.87
N THR A 53 -1.03 7.30 -10.70
CA THR A 53 -2.41 7.53 -11.18
C THR A 53 -3.45 6.92 -10.25
N ARG A 54 -3.03 6.41 -9.09
CA ARG A 54 -3.94 5.84 -8.10
C ARG A 54 -4.69 6.97 -7.39
N GLU A 55 -5.99 6.82 -7.25
CA GLU A 55 -6.81 7.77 -6.51
C GLU A 55 -6.37 7.78 -5.03
N ARG A 56 -6.46 8.94 -4.37
CA ARG A 56 -6.20 9.04 -2.92
C ARG A 56 -7.29 8.32 -2.15
N ASP A 57 -6.90 7.63 -1.09
CA ASP A 57 -7.89 7.01 -0.20
C ASP A 57 -8.41 8.04 0.82
N GLU A 58 -9.64 7.84 1.29
CA GLU A 58 -10.22 8.63 2.37
C GLU A 58 -9.69 8.18 3.74
N ASP A 59 -9.29 6.91 3.89
CA ASP A 59 -8.66 6.39 5.10
C ASP A 59 -7.18 6.85 5.16
N PRO A 60 -6.76 7.69 6.14
CA PRO A 60 -5.39 8.20 6.22
C PRO A 60 -4.32 7.12 6.45
N THR A 61 -4.71 5.90 6.80
CA THR A 61 -3.80 4.75 6.93
C THR A 61 -3.55 4.03 5.59
N VAL A 62 -4.33 4.39 4.56
CA VAL A 62 -4.19 3.95 3.17
C VAL A 62 -3.87 5.19 2.34
N LEU A 63 -2.73 5.22 1.65
CA LEU A 63 -2.35 6.45 0.92
C LEU A 63 -3.11 6.60 -0.40
N PHE A 64 -3.28 5.48 -1.09
CA PHE A 64 -3.89 5.41 -2.41
C PHE A 64 -4.77 4.16 -2.52
N SER A 65 -5.94 4.31 -3.13
CA SER A 65 -6.94 3.27 -3.28
C SER A 65 -6.59 2.29 -4.42
N GLY A 66 -7.47 1.31 -4.63
CA GLY A 66 -7.41 0.40 -5.78
C GLY A 66 -7.71 1.06 -7.13
N GLU A 67 -8.34 2.23 -7.11
CA GLU A 67 -8.87 2.89 -8.30
C GLU A 67 -7.83 3.78 -8.97
N ARG A 68 -8.10 4.13 -10.23
CA ARG A 68 -7.26 5.05 -11.01
C ARG A 68 -8.01 6.32 -11.33
N GLU A 69 -7.36 7.44 -11.13
CA GLU A 69 -7.81 8.77 -11.53
C GLU A 69 -7.09 9.23 -12.80
N THR A 70 -7.68 10.23 -13.48
CA THR A 70 -7.06 10.81 -14.68
C THR A 70 -5.87 11.71 -14.34
N ALA A 71 -5.89 12.33 -13.16
CA ALA A 71 -4.80 13.14 -12.65
C ALA A 71 -3.69 12.28 -12.03
N LEU A 72 -2.52 12.88 -11.80
CA LEU A 72 -1.50 12.26 -10.95
C LEU A 72 -1.69 12.72 -9.51
N SER A 73 -1.52 11.77 -8.60
CA SER A 73 -1.39 12.01 -7.17
C SER A 73 0.06 11.80 -6.71
N PHE A 74 0.44 12.55 -5.67
CA PHE A 74 1.82 12.68 -5.22
C PHE A 74 1.95 12.50 -3.71
N ALA A 75 3.02 11.84 -3.29
CA ALA A 75 3.39 11.73 -1.88
C ALA A 75 4.91 11.65 -1.70
N ALA A 76 5.39 12.07 -0.53
CA ALA A 76 6.73 11.76 -0.03
C ALA A 76 6.60 10.88 1.22
N ILE A 77 7.28 9.75 1.21
CA ILE A 77 7.22 8.75 2.28
C ILE A 77 8.63 8.56 2.83
N ASP A 78 8.83 8.81 4.11
CA ASP A 78 10.06 8.43 4.80
C ASP A 78 9.86 7.02 5.36
N VAL A 79 10.48 6.03 4.72
CA VAL A 79 10.40 4.62 5.10
C VAL A 79 11.56 4.28 6.02
N SER A 80 11.25 3.71 7.18
CA SER A 80 12.25 3.12 8.07
C SER A 80 12.52 1.68 7.66
N VAL A 81 13.80 1.33 7.58
CA VAL A 81 14.30 -0.01 7.29
C VAL A 81 14.87 -0.59 8.58
N PRO A 82 14.41 -1.77 9.03
CA PRO A 82 14.82 -2.33 10.31
C PRO A 82 16.33 -2.66 10.33
N PRO A 83 16.96 -2.62 11.51
CA PRO A 83 18.36 -3.01 11.65
C PRO A 83 18.56 -4.48 11.23
N GLY A 84 19.60 -4.74 10.45
CA GLY A 84 19.92 -6.10 9.97
C GLY A 84 19.12 -6.56 8.74
N HIS A 85 18.43 -5.65 8.05
CA HIS A 85 17.78 -5.93 6.77
C HIS A 85 18.72 -6.61 5.76
N GLN A 86 18.20 -7.60 5.03
CA GLN A 86 18.92 -8.32 3.98
C GLN A 86 18.33 -7.99 2.62
N THR A 87 19.17 -7.57 1.67
CA THR A 87 18.76 -7.26 0.30
C THR A 87 17.93 -8.39 -0.30
N GLY A 88 16.74 -8.04 -0.82
CA GLY A 88 15.80 -8.98 -1.41
C GLY A 88 14.75 -9.52 -0.45
N GLN A 89 14.89 -9.29 0.86
CA GLN A 89 13.83 -9.58 1.82
C GLN A 89 12.80 -8.46 1.87
N THR A 90 11.57 -8.82 2.22
CA THR A 90 10.51 -7.85 2.53
C THR A 90 9.99 -8.12 3.92
N GLU A 91 10.57 -7.43 4.89
CA GLU A 91 10.22 -7.46 6.30
C GLU A 91 8.88 -6.75 6.51
N ARG A 92 7.80 -7.45 6.21
CA ARG A 92 6.43 -6.99 6.42
C ARG A 92 5.73 -7.90 7.44
N PRO A 93 4.83 -7.37 8.27
CA PRO A 93 4.03 -8.19 9.16
C PRO A 93 3.22 -9.21 8.34
N SER A 94 3.37 -10.49 8.65
CA SER A 94 2.57 -11.56 8.05
C SER A 94 1.18 -11.64 8.67
N GLN A 95 1.10 -11.40 9.99
CA GLN A 95 -0.09 -11.29 10.82
C GLN A 95 0.22 -10.42 12.05
N GLY A 96 -0.80 -9.76 12.61
CA GLY A 96 -0.64 -8.98 13.83
C GLY A 96 -0.10 -7.56 13.62
N ARG A 97 0.35 -6.94 14.71
CA ARG A 97 0.74 -5.52 14.76
C ARG A 97 2.12 -5.30 14.14
N LEU A 98 2.31 -4.13 13.53
CA LEU A 98 3.60 -3.68 13.03
C LEU A 98 4.61 -3.52 14.19
N ASP A 99 5.88 -3.88 13.97
CA ASP A 99 6.99 -3.79 14.93
C ASP A 99 8.13 -3.06 14.22
N SER A 100 8.46 -1.85 14.68
CA SER A 100 9.45 -0.99 14.02
C SER A 100 10.85 -1.61 13.99
N LYS A 101 11.18 -2.51 14.92
CA LYS A 101 12.48 -3.19 14.99
C LYS A 101 12.60 -4.32 13.99
N LYS A 102 11.47 -4.84 13.48
CA LYS A 102 11.43 -6.02 12.63
C LYS A 102 10.90 -5.75 11.24
N HIS A 103 10.12 -4.69 11.05
CA HIS A 103 9.40 -4.44 9.80
C HIS A 103 9.75 -3.09 9.19
N PHE A 104 9.60 -3.00 7.87
CA PHE A 104 9.49 -1.72 7.20
C PHE A 104 8.23 -1.00 7.66
N TYR A 105 8.34 0.31 7.88
CA TYR A 105 7.17 1.15 8.18
C TYR A 105 7.35 2.57 7.65
N ALA A 106 6.24 3.24 7.33
CA ALA A 106 6.27 4.64 6.98
C ALA A 106 6.37 5.47 8.27
N GLN A 107 7.56 6.01 8.53
CA GLN A 107 7.81 6.88 9.67
C GLN A 107 7.11 8.23 9.48
N ARG A 108 7.10 8.73 8.25
CA ARG A 108 6.45 9.99 7.86
C ARG A 108 5.81 9.82 6.50
N VAL A 109 4.66 10.44 6.35
CA VAL A 109 3.95 10.54 5.08
C VAL A 109 3.54 12.00 4.90
N ASP A 110 4.00 12.58 3.80
CA ASP A 110 3.56 13.89 3.32
C ASP A 110 2.78 13.69 2.02
N MET A 111 1.47 13.97 2.02
CA MET A 111 0.71 14.06 0.78
C MET A 111 1.02 15.39 0.11
N LEU A 112 1.50 15.37 -1.13
CA LEU A 112 1.94 16.56 -1.84
C LEU A 112 0.80 17.10 -2.70
N ALA A 113 0.64 18.42 -2.83
CA ALA A 113 -0.53 18.98 -3.49
C ALA A 113 -0.48 18.75 -5.01
N ASP A 114 0.70 18.92 -5.61
CA ASP A 114 0.88 18.90 -7.06
C ASP A 114 2.30 18.49 -7.49
N ALA A 115 2.53 18.54 -8.81
CA ALA A 115 3.81 18.23 -9.43
C ALA A 115 4.93 19.22 -9.04
N GLY A 116 4.59 20.48 -8.72
CA GLY A 116 5.53 21.49 -8.23
C GLY A 116 6.10 21.08 -6.87
N ASP A 117 5.23 20.78 -5.91
CA ASP A 117 5.61 20.25 -4.59
C ASP A 117 6.45 18.98 -4.71
N PHE A 118 6.06 18.07 -5.61
CA PHE A 118 6.82 16.84 -5.89
C PHE A 118 8.21 17.13 -6.43
N SER A 119 8.32 17.97 -7.45
CA SER A 119 9.60 18.32 -8.09
C SER A 119 10.56 19.01 -7.11
N GLY A 120 10.04 19.84 -6.21
CA GLY A 120 10.83 20.51 -5.16
C GLY A 120 11.44 19.55 -4.14
N ARG A 121 10.99 18.28 -4.08
CA ARG A 121 11.55 17.24 -3.21
C ARG A 121 12.61 16.37 -3.91
N ILE A 122 12.79 16.48 -5.23
CA ILE A 122 13.84 15.78 -5.99
C ILE A 122 15.13 16.59 -5.84
N GLN A 123 16.07 16.09 -5.05
CA GLN A 123 17.41 16.67 -4.88
C GLN A 123 18.46 15.71 -5.41
#